data_AF-A0A9C6S804-F1
#
_entry.id   AF-A0A9C6S804-F1
#
_cell.length_a   1.000
_cell.length_b   1.000
_cell.length_c   1.000
_cell.angle_alpha   90.00
_cell.angle_beta   90.00
_cell.angle_gamma   90.00
#
_symmetry.space_group_name_H-M   'P 1'
#
loop_
_entity.id
_entity.type
_entity.pdbx_description
1 polymer ?
#
loop_
_entity_poly.entity_id
_entity_poly.type
_entity_poly.pdbx_seq_one_letter_code
_entity_poly.pdbx_strand_id
1 'polypeptide(L)'
;MPEQNSSDQYSTWVGLIYVFNLIVGTGALTLPAVFSQAGWALGLSVILILAFISFITVTFVIEVMASANAIVAWRHIQHRKRVLQTLGESGPSNSDSEDTPLVTPFSSSPDCADMTYRYYVIRDKIEMGQMASIFFNKFGTTLFYLCFAIYLYGDLSIYGAAVAKTLADVVCTYQPANFTCNSTIPDTEPCWEEFALDRADAYRIFLTTFILLLGPFVFFNIQKTKYLQLLTSGMRWLAFTIMIVYALKNLIIHGAQGDPPAANIMAKSISTNGFYARHCNSIIINQDNMKVQILPALQDNYMYLIIDEASQEAAIVDPVDPDSVACAVQQNNVCLTKVLTTHHHWDHAGGNANLCKKFNNLQVYGGDDRIEALTCKVKHNDTFNIGKLQVRCLATPCHTSGHICYYITGDQESPAVFTGDTLFAGGCGRFFEGTAEQMYKALIEILGSLPNETKVYCGHEYTGNNLKFGKHVEPENEAIRQKIEWVRIQREKNNPTVPSTIQEEKFTNPFMRVHEQSVMDHTEQKDPIQTMAFLRREKDNFKA
;
A
#
# COMPACT_ATOMS: atom_id res chain seq x y z
N MET A 1 35.57 37.79 0.50
CA MET A 1 35.84 36.45 1.02
C MET A 1 37.30 36.14 0.77
N PRO A 2 38.05 35.57 1.73
CA PRO A 2 39.43 35.19 1.48
C PRO A 2 39.47 34.14 0.37
N GLU A 3 40.43 34.26 -0.55
CA GLU A 3 40.66 33.31 -1.64
C GLU A 3 40.75 31.89 -1.08
N GLN A 4 39.82 31.02 -1.47
CA GLN A 4 39.90 29.60 -1.14
C GLN A 4 41.16 29.04 -1.81
N ASN A 5 42.13 28.62 -0.99
CA ASN A 5 43.32 27.89 -1.44
C ASN A 5 42.88 26.73 -2.34
N SER A 6 43.49 26.64 -3.52
CA SER A 6 43.29 25.58 -4.52
C SER A 6 43.70 24.18 -4.03
N SER A 7 44.16 24.04 -2.78
CA SER A 7 44.55 22.78 -2.15
C SER A 7 43.37 21.93 -1.65
N ASP A 8 42.16 22.49 -1.56
CA ASP A 8 40.97 21.78 -1.03
C ASP A 8 40.06 21.20 -2.12
N GLN A 9 40.44 21.31 -3.40
CA GLN A 9 39.66 20.73 -4.49
C GLN A 9 40.02 19.26 -4.72
N TYR A 10 39.01 18.38 -4.69
CA TYR A 10 39.18 16.98 -5.03
C TYR A 10 39.75 16.83 -6.45
N SER A 11 40.71 15.92 -6.62
CA SER A 11 41.20 15.52 -7.94
C SER A 11 40.02 15.10 -8.84
N THR A 12 40.09 15.40 -10.13
CA THR A 12 39.08 15.01 -11.14
C THR A 12 38.69 13.54 -11.06
N TRP A 13 39.66 12.66 -10.78
CA TRP A 13 39.40 11.22 -10.57
C TRP A 13 38.51 10.95 -9.35
N VAL A 14 38.77 11.64 -8.23
CA VAL A 14 37.96 11.53 -7.01
C VAL A 14 36.57 12.13 -7.25
N GLY A 15 36.48 13.23 -8.00
CA GLY A 15 35.21 13.82 -8.45
C GLY A 15 34.38 12.89 -9.33
N LEU A 16 35.01 12.20 -10.29
CA LEU A 16 34.35 11.20 -11.14
C LEU A 16 33.83 10.01 -10.34
N ILE A 17 34.62 9.50 -9.37
CA ILE A 17 34.17 8.45 -8.45
C ILE A 17 32.97 8.94 -7.63
N TYR A 18 32.98 10.20 -7.18
CA TYR A 18 31.88 10.81 -6.44
C TYR A 18 30.60 10.86 -7.28
N VAL A 19 30.70 11.32 -8.53
CA VAL A 19 29.57 11.39 -9.47
C VAL A 19 29.04 9.99 -9.79
N PHE A 20 29.92 9.02 -10.07
CA PHE A 20 29.52 7.63 -10.30
C PHE A 20 28.78 7.05 -9.08
N ASN A 21 29.28 7.29 -7.88
CA ASN A 21 28.64 6.83 -6.65
C ASN A 21 27.32 7.56 -6.33
N LEU A 22 27.08 8.72 -6.93
CA LEU A 22 25.80 9.43 -6.83
C LEU A 22 24.80 8.91 -7.86
N ILE A 23 25.26 8.63 -9.08
CA ILE A 23 24.42 8.16 -10.19
C ILE A 23 24.03 6.68 -10.03
N VAL A 24 24.99 5.80 -9.73
CA VAL A 24 24.77 4.36 -9.62
C VAL A 24 24.49 4.01 -8.17
N GLY A 25 23.32 4.41 -7.67
CA GLY A 25 22.86 4.13 -6.30
C GLY A 25 22.49 2.66 -6.06
N THR A 26 22.00 2.36 -4.86
CA THR A 26 21.48 1.02 -4.49
C THR A 26 20.30 0.59 -5.36
N GLY A 27 19.57 1.53 -5.96
CA GLY A 27 18.45 1.23 -6.87
C GLY A 27 18.86 0.37 -8.08
N ALA A 28 20.10 0.45 -8.56
CA ALA A 28 20.57 -0.42 -9.64
C ALA A 28 20.59 -1.91 -9.24
N LEU A 29 20.80 -2.21 -7.96
CA LEU A 29 20.82 -3.58 -7.43
C LEU A 29 19.41 -4.19 -7.34
N THR A 30 18.37 -3.36 -7.29
CA THR A 30 16.97 -3.81 -7.17
C THR A 30 16.25 -3.92 -8.52
N LEU A 31 16.80 -3.32 -9.59
CA LEU A 31 16.22 -3.36 -10.95
C LEU A 31 15.88 -4.77 -11.44
N PRO A 32 16.73 -5.81 -11.27
CA PRO A 32 16.39 -7.16 -11.76
C PRO A 32 15.09 -7.71 -11.17
N ALA A 33 14.85 -7.49 -9.88
CA ALA A 33 13.63 -7.94 -9.21
C ALA A 33 12.38 -7.20 -9.74
N VAL A 34 12.50 -5.89 -9.96
CA VAL A 34 11.40 -5.06 -10.50
C VAL A 34 11.05 -5.50 -11.93
N PHE A 35 12.05 -5.74 -12.78
CA PHE A 35 11.84 -6.19 -14.16
C PHE A 35 11.22 -7.59 -14.23
N SER A 36 11.62 -8.48 -13.32
CA SER A 36 11.03 -9.81 -13.19
C SER A 36 9.53 -9.75 -12.86
N GLN A 37 9.12 -8.84 -11.98
CA GLN A 37 7.73 -8.74 -11.51
C GLN A 37 6.81 -7.89 -12.41
N ALA A 38 7.27 -6.71 -12.81
CA ALA A 38 6.48 -5.73 -13.58
C ALA A 38 6.48 -5.99 -15.09
N GLY A 39 7.46 -6.76 -15.57
CA GLY A 39 7.69 -7.00 -16.98
C GLY A 39 8.66 -6.00 -17.62
N TRP A 40 9.30 -6.42 -18.71
CA TRP A 40 10.44 -5.71 -19.27
C TRP A 40 10.06 -4.41 -20.00
N ALA A 41 8.89 -4.36 -20.66
CA ALA A 41 8.46 -3.16 -21.40
C ALA A 41 7.95 -2.07 -20.44
N LEU A 42 7.20 -2.47 -19.40
CA LEU A 42 6.75 -1.53 -18.36
C LEU A 42 7.94 -0.97 -17.56
N GLY A 43 8.87 -1.85 -17.14
CA GLY A 43 10.09 -1.43 -16.45
C GLY A 43 10.91 -0.44 -17.28
N LEU A 44 11.10 -0.71 -18.58
CA LEU A 44 11.80 0.19 -19.49
C LEU A 44 11.08 1.54 -19.64
N SER A 45 9.76 1.52 -19.80
CA SER A 45 8.94 2.75 -19.90
C SER A 45 9.09 3.63 -18.65
N VAL A 46 9.03 3.04 -17.46
CA VAL A 46 9.18 3.79 -16.20
C VAL A 46 10.59 4.38 -16.07
N ILE A 47 11.64 3.63 -16.43
CA ILE A 47 13.01 4.16 -16.43
C ILE A 47 13.14 5.36 -17.38
N LEU A 48 12.55 5.27 -18.59
CA LEU A 48 12.60 6.38 -19.55
C LEU A 48 11.88 7.63 -19.02
N ILE A 49 10.73 7.45 -18.38
CA ILE A 49 9.99 8.56 -17.73
C ILE A 49 10.82 9.17 -16.60
N LEU A 50 11.42 8.35 -15.74
CA LEU A 50 12.27 8.82 -14.64
C LEU A 50 13.51 9.56 -15.16
N ALA A 51 14.14 9.06 -16.22
CA ALA A 51 15.27 9.73 -16.88
C ALA A 51 14.86 11.09 -17.44
N PHE A 52 13.67 11.18 -18.05
CA PHE A 52 13.13 12.43 -18.57
C PHE A 52 12.80 13.45 -17.45
N ILE A 53 12.15 13.01 -16.37
CA ILE A 53 11.88 13.85 -15.20
C ILE A 53 13.19 14.33 -14.55
N SER A 54 14.18 13.44 -14.44
CA SER A 54 15.51 13.80 -13.94
C SER A 54 16.17 14.87 -14.81
N PHE A 55 16.11 14.73 -16.13
CA PHE A 55 16.59 15.73 -17.07
C PHE A 55 15.91 17.10 -16.90
N ILE A 56 14.58 17.13 -16.78
CA ILE A 56 13.83 18.36 -16.51
C ILE A 56 14.29 19.00 -15.20
N THR A 57 14.44 18.19 -14.14
CA THR A 57 14.83 18.66 -12.82
C THR A 57 16.23 19.26 -12.81
N VAL A 58 17.20 18.60 -13.47
CA VAL A 58 18.57 19.10 -13.59
C VAL A 58 18.62 20.41 -14.38
N THR A 59 17.90 20.48 -15.50
CA THR A 59 17.80 21.70 -16.31
C THR A 59 17.22 22.85 -15.48
N PHE A 60 16.13 22.61 -14.74
CA PHE A 60 15.53 23.61 -13.85
C PHE A 60 16.52 24.10 -12.78
N VAL A 61 17.27 23.20 -12.15
CA VAL A 61 18.29 23.58 -11.15
C VAL A 61 19.39 24.43 -11.77
N ILE A 62 19.86 24.09 -12.99
CA ILE A 62 20.88 24.87 -13.71
C ILE A 62 20.34 26.28 -14.04
N GLU A 63 19.13 26.39 -14.56
CA GLU A 63 18.49 27.67 -14.89
C GLU A 63 18.29 28.56 -13.65
N VAL A 64 17.83 27.98 -12.54
CA VAL A 64 17.66 28.68 -11.26
C VAL A 64 19.01 29.15 -10.73
N MET A 65 20.05 28.31 -10.78
CA MET A 65 21.39 28.66 -10.33
C MET A 65 22.05 29.75 -11.19
N ALA A 66 21.85 29.70 -12.51
CA ALA A 66 22.27 30.74 -13.44
C ALA A 66 21.55 32.07 -13.17
N SER A 67 20.24 32.02 -12.94
CA SER A 67 19.42 33.19 -12.60
C SER A 67 19.84 33.81 -11.26
N ALA A 68 20.16 32.98 -10.26
CA ALA A 68 20.66 33.45 -8.97
C ALA A 68 22.01 34.15 -9.12
N ASN A 69 22.94 33.59 -9.92
CA ASN A 69 24.22 34.19 -10.24
C ASN A 69 24.05 35.55 -10.94
N ALA A 70 23.12 35.65 -11.89
CA ALA A 70 22.80 36.91 -12.58
C ALA A 70 22.30 37.99 -11.60
N ILE A 71 21.38 37.64 -10.70
CA ILE A 71 20.85 38.56 -9.68
C ILE A 71 21.97 39.03 -8.73
N VAL A 72 22.82 38.12 -8.27
CA VAL A 72 23.94 38.45 -7.38
C VAL A 72 24.95 39.36 -8.08
N ALA A 73 25.35 39.03 -9.31
CA ALA A 73 26.25 39.86 -10.11
C ALA A 73 25.66 41.27 -10.34
N TRP A 74 24.37 41.35 -10.66
CA TRP A 74 23.67 42.63 -10.84
C TRP A 74 23.63 43.46 -9.55
N ARG A 75 23.34 42.84 -8.40
CA ARG A 75 23.37 43.51 -7.08
C ARG A 75 24.76 44.04 -6.74
N HIS A 76 25.82 43.28 -7.04
CA HIS A 76 27.21 43.73 -6.83
C HIS A 76 27.55 44.96 -7.68
N ILE A 77 27.12 44.99 -8.94
CA ILE A 77 27.35 46.14 -9.84
C ILE A 77 26.55 47.36 -9.37
N GLN A 78 25.29 47.19 -8.98
CA GLN A 78 24.45 48.25 -8.40
C GLN A 78 25.09 48.85 -7.14
N HIS A 79 25.58 48.00 -6.23
CA HIS A 79 26.27 48.43 -5.03
C HIS A 79 27.55 49.19 -5.35
N ARG A 80 28.35 48.70 -6.30
CA ARG A 80 29.59 49.39 -6.74
C ARG A 80 29.28 50.75 -7.36
N LYS A 81 28.21 50.89 -8.16
CA LYS A 81 27.76 52.18 -8.69
C LYS A 81 27.36 53.15 -7.57
N ARG A 82 26.58 52.70 -6.58
CA ARG A 82 26.21 53.55 -5.42
C ARG A 82 27.43 53.98 -4.60
N VAL A 83 28.38 53.09 -4.37
CA VAL A 83 29.62 53.39 -3.64
C VAL A 83 30.53 54.36 -4.43
N LEU A 84 30.60 54.22 -5.75
CA LEU A 84 31.32 55.18 -6.60
C LEU A 84 30.61 56.54 -6.63
N GLN A 85 29.28 56.56 -6.50
CA GLN A 85 28.48 57.79 -6.42
C GLN A 85 28.69 58.50 -5.07
N THR A 86 28.79 57.75 -3.96
CA THR A 86 29.12 58.33 -2.64
C THR A 86 30.59 58.70 -2.48
N LEU A 87 31.51 58.05 -3.19
CA LEU A 87 32.93 58.48 -3.26
C LEU A 87 33.15 59.63 -4.26
N GLY A 88 32.19 59.87 -5.16
CA GLY A 88 32.24 60.89 -6.20
C GLY A 88 31.70 62.26 -5.79
N GLU A 89 31.17 62.44 -4.59
CA GLU A 89 30.72 63.74 -4.09
C GLU A 89 31.84 64.49 -3.37
N SER A 90 32.70 65.11 -4.16
CA SER A 90 33.36 66.38 -3.81
C SER A 90 33.48 67.27 -5.05
N GLY A 91 32.36 67.91 -5.44
CA GLY A 91 32.28 68.94 -6.47
C GLY A 91 30.86 69.52 -6.56
N PRO A 92 30.66 70.84 -6.63
CA PRO A 92 29.53 71.51 -5.96
C PRO A 92 28.20 71.49 -6.72
N SER A 93 27.13 71.52 -5.91
CA SER A 93 25.73 71.88 -6.14
C SER A 93 25.38 72.60 -7.45
N ASN A 94 24.29 72.19 -8.11
CA ASN A 94 23.10 73.04 -8.24
C ASN A 94 21.86 72.36 -8.85
N SER A 95 20.72 72.81 -8.31
CA SER A 95 19.34 72.88 -8.81
C SER A 95 18.51 71.62 -9.01
N ASP A 96 17.52 71.51 -8.11
CA ASP A 96 16.19 70.96 -8.34
C ASP A 96 15.62 71.40 -9.69
N SER A 97 15.31 70.44 -10.56
CA SER A 97 14.24 70.58 -11.56
C SER A 97 13.75 69.19 -11.95
N GLU A 98 12.47 68.94 -11.69
CA GLU A 98 11.70 67.93 -12.41
C GLU A 98 11.69 68.26 -13.92
N ASP A 99 11.50 67.22 -14.74
CA ASP A 99 11.44 67.20 -16.21
C ASP A 99 12.76 67.10 -17.00
N THR A 100 13.18 65.87 -17.34
CA THR A 100 13.46 65.41 -18.74
C THR A 100 13.83 63.89 -18.80
N PRO A 101 13.68 63.19 -19.94
CA PRO A 101 12.63 62.18 -20.12
C PRO A 101 13.11 60.71 -20.23
N LEU A 102 12.13 59.82 -20.18
CA LEU A 102 12.18 58.41 -20.62
C LEU A 102 12.75 58.26 -22.05
N VAL A 103 13.59 57.23 -22.23
CA VAL A 103 14.08 56.63 -23.49
C VAL A 103 15.14 57.43 -24.25
N THR A 104 16.36 56.87 -24.28
CA THR A 104 17.25 56.98 -25.46
C THR A 104 17.50 55.58 -26.02
N PRO A 105 17.55 55.43 -27.36
CA PRO A 105 17.37 54.13 -28.03
C PRO A 105 18.64 53.29 -27.98
N PHE A 106 18.44 51.97 -27.94
CA PHE A 106 19.44 50.95 -28.22
C PHE A 106 20.35 51.35 -29.39
N SER A 107 21.65 51.51 -29.12
CA SER A 107 22.66 51.30 -30.16
C SER A 107 22.90 49.80 -30.27
N SER A 108 22.57 49.27 -31.44
CA SER A 108 22.86 47.91 -31.85
C SER A 108 24.38 47.70 -31.98
N SER A 109 25.03 47.32 -30.88
CA SER A 109 26.37 46.73 -30.89
C SER A 109 26.27 45.21 -30.68
N PRO A 110 27.07 44.38 -31.39
CA PRO A 110 27.11 42.92 -31.14
C PRO A 110 27.46 42.57 -29.69
N ASP A 111 28.06 43.51 -28.95
CA ASP A 111 28.49 43.34 -27.55
C ASP A 111 27.34 43.24 -26.54
N CYS A 112 26.12 43.66 -26.88
CA CYS A 112 24.99 43.59 -25.93
C CYS A 112 24.53 42.13 -25.69
N ALA A 113 24.63 41.29 -26.72
CA ALA A 113 24.42 39.85 -26.59
C ALA A 113 25.51 39.22 -25.69
N ASP A 114 26.79 39.51 -25.94
CA ASP A 114 27.92 38.97 -25.15
C ASP A 114 27.85 39.39 -23.67
N MET A 115 27.39 40.60 -23.39
CA MET A 115 27.23 41.09 -22.02
C MET A 115 26.06 40.41 -21.28
N THR A 116 24.97 40.08 -21.99
CA THR A 116 23.81 39.39 -21.40
C THR A 116 24.17 37.96 -20.98
N TYR A 117 24.90 37.23 -21.83
CA TYR A 117 25.40 35.88 -21.51
C TYR A 117 26.35 35.88 -20.30
N ARG A 118 27.16 36.92 -20.11
CA ARG A 118 28.09 37.01 -18.96
C ARG A 118 27.41 37.01 -17.59
N TYR A 119 26.16 37.46 -17.50
CA TYR A 119 25.43 37.49 -16.22
C TYR A 119 24.94 36.11 -15.78
N TYR A 120 24.58 35.24 -16.73
CA TYR A 120 24.07 33.90 -16.44
C TYR A 120 25.16 32.83 -16.31
N VAL A 121 26.44 33.21 -16.47
CA VAL A 121 27.57 32.32 -16.20
C VAL A 121 27.62 32.00 -14.71
N ILE A 122 27.52 30.72 -14.38
CA ILE A 122 27.63 30.22 -13.01
C ILE A 122 29.10 30.32 -12.59
N ARG A 123 29.45 31.39 -11.86
CA ARG A 123 30.80 31.62 -11.32
C ARG A 123 30.89 31.24 -9.86
N ASP A 124 29.85 31.58 -9.10
CA ASP A 124 29.79 31.34 -7.67
C ASP A 124 28.81 30.20 -7.37
N LYS A 125 29.23 29.30 -6.48
CA LYS A 125 28.36 28.25 -5.96
C LYS A 125 27.43 28.85 -4.92
N ILE A 126 26.17 29.10 -5.31
CA ILE A 126 25.14 29.61 -4.39
C ILE A 126 24.42 28.42 -3.75
N GLU A 127 24.33 28.42 -2.42
CA GLU A 127 23.63 27.36 -1.69
C GLU A 127 22.11 27.42 -1.92
N MET A 128 21.44 26.26 -1.91
CA MET A 128 19.98 26.19 -2.15
C MET A 128 19.16 27.08 -1.20
N GLY A 129 19.53 27.14 0.08
CA GLY A 129 18.86 28.01 1.05
C GLY A 129 19.01 29.51 0.72
N GLN A 130 20.17 29.91 0.23
CA GLN A 130 20.42 31.28 -0.24
C GLN A 130 19.61 31.57 -1.50
N MET A 131 19.55 30.64 -2.47
CA MET A 131 18.69 30.77 -3.65
C MET A 131 17.22 30.94 -3.26
N ALA A 132 16.72 30.13 -2.32
CA ALA A 132 15.36 30.25 -1.82
C ALA A 132 15.07 31.64 -1.22
N SER A 133 16.02 32.25 -0.51
CA SER A 133 15.87 33.62 0.01
C SER A 133 15.96 34.72 -1.07
N ILE A 134 16.56 34.42 -2.23
CA ILE A 134 16.66 35.36 -3.35
C ILE A 134 15.33 35.40 -4.13
N PHE A 135 14.70 34.24 -4.32
CA PHE A 135 13.49 34.09 -5.14
C PHE A 135 12.18 34.17 -4.35
N PHE A 136 12.16 33.70 -3.10
CA PHE A 136 10.94 33.68 -2.29
C PHE A 136 10.93 34.77 -1.21
N ASN A 137 9.73 35.13 -0.78
CA ASN A 137 9.52 35.96 0.40
C ASN A 137 9.73 35.14 1.69
N LYS A 138 9.70 35.79 2.87
CA LYS A 138 9.92 35.12 4.17
C LYS A 138 9.05 33.86 4.36
N PHE A 139 7.77 33.92 3.97
CA PHE A 139 6.86 32.79 4.06
C PHE A 139 7.28 31.63 3.15
N GLY A 140 7.59 31.90 1.88
CA GLY A 140 8.06 30.88 0.94
C GLY A 140 9.42 30.28 1.33
N THR A 141 10.32 31.08 1.91
CA THR A 141 11.58 30.57 2.45
C THR A 141 11.35 29.63 3.64
N THR A 142 10.44 29.98 4.58
CA THR A 142 10.07 29.08 5.68
C THR A 142 9.44 27.78 5.18
N LEU A 143 8.54 27.86 4.19
CA LEU A 143 7.94 26.68 3.58
C LEU A 143 8.98 25.79 2.89
N PHE A 144 9.94 26.37 2.16
CA PHE A 144 11.04 25.64 1.55
C PHE A 144 11.85 24.84 2.59
N TYR A 145 12.24 25.47 3.70
CA TYR A 145 12.99 24.78 4.77
C TYR A 145 12.16 23.69 5.45
N LEU A 146 10.85 23.89 5.64
CA LEU A 146 9.96 22.86 6.17
C LEU A 146 9.90 21.65 5.24
N CYS A 147 9.66 21.86 3.94
CA CYS A 147 9.65 20.80 2.94
C CYS A 147 11.00 20.07 2.89
N PHE A 148 12.11 20.82 2.92
CA PHE A 148 13.45 20.25 2.92
C PHE A 148 13.72 19.39 4.16
N ALA A 149 13.27 19.83 5.34
CA ALA A 149 13.40 19.06 6.58
C ALA A 149 12.59 17.75 6.53
N ILE A 150 11.34 17.79 6.05
CA ILE A 150 10.50 16.60 5.89
C ILE A 150 11.13 15.62 4.89
N TYR A 151 11.62 16.12 3.76
CA TYR A 151 12.28 15.33 2.74
C TYR A 151 13.52 14.61 3.29
N LEU A 152 14.43 15.35 3.93
CA LEU A 152 15.65 14.76 4.51
C LEU A 152 15.35 13.78 5.64
N TYR A 153 14.33 14.05 6.46
CA TYR A 153 13.88 13.12 7.49
C TYR A 153 13.33 11.83 6.89
N GLY A 154 12.54 11.93 5.81
CA GLY A 154 12.02 10.80 5.07
C GLY A 154 13.14 9.90 4.55
N ASP A 155 14.12 10.48 3.85
CA ASP A 155 15.28 9.75 3.33
C ASP A 155 16.06 9.05 4.45
N LEU A 156 16.36 9.76 5.53
CA LEU A 156 17.11 9.20 6.67
C LEU A 156 16.35 8.05 7.35
N SER A 157 15.04 8.21 7.52
CA SER A 157 14.16 7.20 8.12
C SER A 157 14.10 5.92 7.27
N ILE A 158 14.06 6.07 5.94
CA ILE A 158 14.07 4.93 5.00
C ILE A 158 15.38 4.16 5.13
N TYR A 159 16.53 4.83 5.12
CA TYR A 159 17.82 4.15 5.24
C TYR A 159 18.00 3.48 6.62
N GLY A 160 17.59 4.15 7.70
CA GLY A 160 17.66 3.58 9.05
C GLY A 160 16.83 2.29 9.19
N ALA A 161 15.58 2.32 8.73
CA ALA A 161 14.69 1.17 8.79
C ALA A 161 15.11 0.04 7.83
N ALA A 162 15.50 0.38 6.59
CA ALA A 162 15.89 -0.61 5.59
C ALA A 162 17.15 -1.37 5.98
N VAL A 163 18.18 -0.68 6.52
CA VAL A 163 19.41 -1.33 6.98
C VAL A 163 19.13 -2.25 8.16
N ALA A 164 18.39 -1.78 9.17
CA ALA A 164 18.05 -2.58 10.34
C ALA A 164 17.23 -3.82 9.96
N LYS A 165 16.26 -3.68 9.04
CA LYS A 165 15.45 -4.80 8.55
C LYS A 165 16.27 -5.81 7.76
N THR A 166 17.10 -5.33 6.81
CA THR A 166 17.98 -6.20 6.02
C THR A 166 18.94 -6.98 6.90
N LEU A 167 19.51 -6.33 7.92
CA LEU A 167 20.41 -6.98 8.85
C LEU A 167 19.69 -8.01 9.72
N ALA A 168 18.47 -7.70 10.19
CA ALA A 168 17.62 -8.66 10.88
C ALA A 168 17.31 -9.88 10.01
N ASP A 169 17.00 -9.67 8.73
CA ASP A 169 16.67 -10.77 7.81
C ASP A 169 17.87 -11.66 7.47
N VAL A 170 19.09 -11.13 7.49
CA VAL A 170 20.33 -11.90 7.27
C VAL A 170 20.79 -12.62 8.54
N VAL A 171 20.66 -11.98 9.70
CA VAL A 171 21.23 -12.49 10.96
C VAL A 171 20.28 -13.44 11.69
N CYS A 172 18.96 -13.27 11.57
CA CYS A 172 17.99 -14.18 12.17
C CYS A 172 17.92 -15.48 11.37
N THR A 173 18.53 -16.53 11.92
CA THR A 173 18.63 -17.85 11.29
C THR A 173 17.46 -18.78 11.59
N TYR A 174 16.61 -18.43 12.56
CA TYR A 174 15.44 -19.23 12.87
C TYR A 174 14.48 -19.27 11.67
N GLN A 175 14.15 -20.48 11.26
CA GLN A 175 13.12 -20.76 10.26
C GLN A 175 12.05 -21.62 10.92
N PRO A 176 10.78 -21.19 10.97
CA PRO A 176 9.71 -22.02 11.49
C PRO A 176 9.55 -23.27 10.60
N ALA A 177 9.18 -24.41 11.19
CA ALA A 177 9.08 -25.70 10.48
C ALA A 177 8.12 -25.69 9.27
N ASN A 178 7.25 -24.68 9.15
CA ASN A 178 6.32 -24.45 8.04
C ASN A 178 6.74 -23.31 7.09
N PHE A 179 8.04 -23.00 7.02
CA PHE A 179 8.55 -21.94 6.16
C PHE A 179 8.54 -22.36 4.68
N THR A 180 7.71 -21.71 3.86
CA THR A 180 7.74 -21.83 2.40
C THR A 180 8.43 -20.60 1.82
N CYS A 181 9.22 -20.77 0.76
CA CYS A 181 10.23 -19.81 0.28
C CYS A 181 9.76 -18.37 -0.06
N ASN A 182 8.46 -18.09 -0.01
CA ASN A 182 7.86 -16.80 -0.35
C ASN A 182 7.13 -16.10 0.82
N SER A 183 7.12 -16.66 2.03
CA SER A 183 6.55 -15.97 3.20
C SER A 183 7.60 -15.12 3.92
N THR A 184 7.27 -13.87 4.24
CA THR A 184 8.03 -13.10 5.25
C THR A 184 7.74 -13.70 6.63
N ILE A 185 8.80 -14.08 7.35
CA ILE A 185 8.70 -14.59 8.73
C ILE A 185 8.07 -13.48 9.60
N PRO A 186 7.01 -13.78 10.38
CA PRO A 186 6.41 -12.81 11.29
C PRO A 186 7.45 -12.22 12.25
N ASP A 187 7.35 -10.93 12.55
CA ASP A 187 8.32 -10.23 13.41
C ASP A 187 8.25 -10.67 14.90
N THR A 188 7.24 -11.47 15.27
CA THR A 188 7.04 -12.06 16.60
C THR A 188 7.70 -13.44 16.76
N GLU A 189 8.25 -14.01 15.70
CA GLU A 189 9.00 -15.26 15.79
C GLU A 189 10.39 -15.00 16.41
N PRO A 190 10.96 -16.00 17.11
CA PRO A 190 12.31 -15.88 17.64
C PRO A 190 13.31 -15.69 16.49
N CYS A 191 14.35 -14.89 16.73
CA CYS A 191 15.42 -14.65 15.76
C CYS A 191 16.41 -15.84 15.71
N TRP A 192 16.58 -16.55 16.85
CA TRP A 192 17.43 -17.73 17.01
C TRP A 192 16.75 -18.80 17.88
N GLU A 193 17.07 -20.07 17.68
CA GLU A 193 16.44 -21.19 18.42
C GLU A 193 16.73 -21.18 19.92
N GLU A 194 17.90 -20.69 20.35
CA GLU A 194 18.32 -20.74 21.76
C GLU A 194 18.09 -19.45 22.55
N PHE A 195 17.72 -18.35 21.90
CA PHE A 195 17.56 -17.03 22.52
C PHE A 195 16.13 -16.52 22.42
N ALA A 196 15.57 -16.05 23.54
CA ALA A 196 14.24 -15.46 23.64
C ALA A 196 14.16 -14.03 23.06
N LEU A 197 14.88 -13.75 21.98
CA LEU A 197 14.85 -12.47 21.27
C LEU A 197 14.04 -12.62 20.00
N ASP A 198 12.93 -11.90 19.93
CA ASP A 198 12.07 -11.88 18.75
C ASP A 198 12.74 -11.10 17.60
N ARG A 199 12.32 -11.36 16.36
CA ARG A 199 12.82 -10.62 15.17
C ARG A 199 12.59 -9.11 15.29
N ALA A 200 11.50 -8.68 15.93
CA ALA A 200 11.24 -7.27 16.23
C ALA A 200 12.27 -6.66 17.19
N ASP A 201 12.72 -7.42 18.18
CA ASP A 201 13.75 -6.96 19.12
C ASP A 201 15.13 -6.96 18.48
N ALA A 202 15.45 -7.95 17.65
CA ALA A 202 16.64 -7.93 16.82
C ALA A 202 16.66 -6.70 15.89
N TYR A 203 15.55 -6.39 15.24
CA TYR A 203 15.38 -5.17 14.43
C TYR A 203 15.65 -3.90 15.27
N ARG A 204 15.05 -3.79 16.46
CA ARG A 204 15.26 -2.63 17.36
C ARG A 204 16.71 -2.51 17.81
N ILE A 205 17.38 -3.63 18.10
CA ILE A 205 18.80 -3.66 18.47
C ILE A 205 19.65 -3.18 17.30
N PHE A 206 19.41 -3.66 16.08
CA PHE A 206 20.15 -3.23 14.89
C PHE A 206 19.89 -1.76 14.56
N LEU A 207 18.65 -1.28 14.68
CA LEU A 207 18.31 0.13 14.50
C LEU A 207 19.03 1.01 15.52
N THR A 208 19.00 0.61 16.80
CA THR A 208 19.68 1.34 17.88
C THR A 208 21.19 1.36 17.66
N THR A 209 21.77 0.22 17.28
CA THR A 209 23.19 0.09 16.98
C THR A 209 23.59 0.97 15.79
N PHE A 210 22.78 0.98 14.73
CA PHE A 210 22.98 1.82 13.55
C PHE A 210 22.98 3.31 13.93
N ILE A 211 22.00 3.76 14.72
CA ILE A 211 21.90 5.14 15.20
C ILE A 211 23.10 5.50 16.09
N LEU A 212 23.52 4.62 16.99
CA LEU A 212 24.65 4.86 17.88
C LEU A 212 26.00 4.87 17.14
N LEU A 213 26.14 4.09 16.07
CA LEU A 213 27.40 4.00 15.32
C LEU A 213 27.53 5.12 14.28
N LEU A 214 26.47 5.39 13.50
CA LEU A 214 26.50 6.37 12.42
C LEU A 214 25.93 7.74 12.78
N GLY A 215 25.04 7.82 13.78
CA GLY A 215 24.50 9.09 14.27
C GLY A 215 25.59 10.07 14.74
N PRO A 216 26.61 9.64 15.52
CA PRO A 216 27.72 10.51 15.91
C PRO A 216 28.48 11.10 14.71
N PHE A 217 28.60 10.38 13.60
CA PHE A 217 29.34 10.86 12.43
C PHE A 217 28.71 12.12 11.80
N VAL A 218 27.41 12.34 12.01
CA VAL A 218 26.70 13.56 11.59
C VAL A 218 27.17 14.77 12.39
N PHE A 219 27.43 14.61 13.69
CA PHE A 219 27.87 15.69 14.56
C PHE A 219 29.37 16.02 14.44
N PHE A 220 30.18 15.05 14.02
CA PHE A 220 31.63 15.20 13.91
C PHE A 220 32.14 15.59 12.51
N ASN A 221 31.27 15.98 11.57
CA ASN A 221 31.64 16.39 10.19
C ASN A 221 32.49 15.36 9.41
N ILE A 222 32.42 14.07 9.78
CA ILE A 222 33.21 12.98 9.18
C ILE A 222 32.81 12.73 7.70
N GLN A 223 31.66 13.26 7.29
CA GLN A 223 31.08 13.20 5.94
C GLN A 223 32.03 13.71 4.83
N LYS A 224 32.95 14.63 5.16
CA LYS A 224 33.89 15.23 4.21
C LYS A 224 35.20 14.44 4.06
N THR A 225 35.33 13.26 4.67
CA THR A 225 36.58 12.50 4.58
C THR A 225 36.68 11.73 3.26
N LYS A 226 37.74 12.00 2.49
CA LYS A 226 38.11 11.27 1.25
C LYS A 226 38.07 9.75 1.46
N TYR A 227 38.50 9.28 2.62
CA TYR A 227 38.59 7.85 2.95
C TYR A 227 37.23 7.17 3.09
N LEU A 228 36.23 7.84 3.68
CA LEU A 228 34.88 7.27 3.80
C LEU A 228 34.26 7.09 2.42
N GLN A 229 34.47 8.04 1.51
CA GLN A 229 34.01 7.95 0.12
C GLN A 229 34.72 6.85 -0.68
N LEU A 230 36.03 6.69 -0.47
CA LEU A 230 36.78 5.61 -1.10
C LEU A 230 36.32 4.24 -0.58
N LEU A 231 36.05 4.13 0.73
CA LEU A 231 35.55 2.92 1.36
C LEU A 231 34.16 2.54 0.85
N THR A 232 33.21 3.48 0.81
CA THR A 232 31.86 3.22 0.29
C THR A 232 31.87 2.84 -1.19
N SER A 233 32.74 3.46 -1.98
CA SER A 233 33.01 3.05 -3.36
C SER A 233 33.51 1.62 -3.42
N GLY A 234 34.53 1.27 -2.63
CA GLY A 234 35.10 -0.08 -2.59
C GLY A 234 34.06 -1.15 -2.24
N MET A 235 33.27 -0.93 -1.20
CA MET A 235 32.19 -1.85 -0.80
C MET A 235 31.14 -2.04 -1.90
N ARG A 236 30.81 -0.98 -2.64
CA ARG A 236 29.83 -1.04 -3.72
C ARG A 236 30.33 -1.85 -4.91
N TRP A 237 31.56 -1.62 -5.33
CA TRP A 237 32.20 -2.38 -6.40
C TRP A 237 32.31 -3.86 -6.04
N LEU A 238 32.63 -4.16 -4.78
CA LEU A 238 32.61 -5.53 -4.26
C LEU A 238 31.21 -6.16 -4.39
N ALA A 239 30.15 -5.46 -3.95
CA ALA A 239 28.78 -5.95 -4.04
C ALA A 239 28.34 -6.23 -5.49
N PHE A 240 28.58 -5.30 -6.43
CA PHE A 240 28.29 -5.51 -7.85
C PHE A 240 29.08 -6.69 -8.43
N THR A 241 30.36 -6.83 -8.07
CA THR A 241 31.21 -7.93 -8.54
C THR A 241 30.64 -9.27 -8.05
N ILE A 242 30.29 -9.38 -6.77
CA ILE A 242 29.67 -10.59 -6.21
C ILE A 242 28.37 -10.94 -6.94
N MET A 243 27.51 -9.94 -7.14
CA MET A 243 26.23 -10.13 -7.85
C MET A 243 26.43 -10.62 -9.28
N ILE A 244 27.32 -9.99 -10.05
CA ILE A 244 27.60 -10.37 -11.44
C ILE A 244 28.18 -11.79 -11.49
N VAL A 245 29.15 -12.11 -10.63
CA VAL A 245 29.75 -13.45 -10.56
C VAL A 245 28.70 -14.50 -10.21
N TYR A 246 27.80 -14.22 -9.26
CA TYR A 246 26.73 -15.14 -8.88
C TYR A 246 25.70 -15.33 -10.00
N ALA A 247 25.30 -14.25 -10.66
CA ALA A 247 24.39 -14.28 -11.80
C ALA A 247 24.98 -15.08 -12.97
N LEU A 248 26.26 -14.86 -13.30
CA LEU A 248 26.97 -15.61 -14.34
C LEU A 248 27.08 -17.10 -13.99
N LYS A 249 27.44 -17.42 -12.74
CA LYS A 249 27.49 -18.81 -12.27
C LYS A 249 26.13 -19.49 -12.42
N ASN A 250 25.04 -18.83 -12.01
CA ASN A 250 23.70 -19.38 -12.13
C ASN A 250 23.25 -19.55 -13.59
N LEU A 251 23.57 -18.59 -14.45
CA LEU A 251 23.28 -18.65 -15.88
C LEU A 251 24.02 -19.82 -16.56
N ILE A 252 25.28 -20.07 -16.17
CA ILE A 252 26.09 -21.18 -16.72
C ILE A 252 25.56 -22.54 -16.24
N ILE A 253 25.20 -22.68 -14.96
CA ILE A 253 24.79 -23.97 -14.37
C ILE A 253 23.34 -24.32 -14.74
N HIS A 254 22.42 -23.37 -14.64
CA HIS A 254 20.97 -23.63 -14.72
C HIS A 254 20.34 -23.15 -16.05
N GLY A 255 21.13 -22.50 -16.91
CA GLY A 255 20.65 -21.87 -18.15
C GLY A 255 19.88 -20.58 -17.90
N ALA A 256 19.33 -20.00 -18.97
CA ALA A 256 18.43 -18.85 -18.86
C ALA A 256 17.10 -19.29 -18.21
N GLN A 257 16.86 -18.84 -16.98
CA GLN A 257 15.60 -19.06 -16.28
C GLN A 257 14.87 -17.73 -16.12
N GLY A 258 13.80 -17.55 -16.89
CA GLY A 258 12.94 -16.37 -16.83
C GLY A 258 12.46 -15.92 -18.20
N ASP A 259 11.14 -15.93 -18.41
CA ASP A 259 10.46 -15.28 -19.53
C ASP A 259 9.57 -14.17 -18.95
N PRO A 260 10.15 -13.01 -18.57
CA PRO A 260 9.40 -11.95 -17.92
C PRO A 260 8.33 -11.44 -18.90
N PRO A 261 7.06 -11.28 -18.47
CA PRO A 261 6.00 -10.81 -19.34
C PRO A 261 6.34 -9.42 -19.91
N ALA A 262 5.78 -9.08 -21.08
CA ALA A 262 6.03 -7.76 -21.69
C ALA A 262 5.57 -6.62 -20.77
N ALA A 263 4.38 -6.72 -20.21
CA ALA A 263 3.89 -5.84 -19.17
C ALA A 263 2.93 -6.62 -18.27
N ASN A 264 3.14 -6.54 -16.96
CA ASN A 264 2.20 -7.05 -15.98
C ASN A 264 1.52 -5.85 -15.30
N ILE A 265 0.38 -5.41 -15.83
CA ILE A 265 -0.39 -4.29 -15.26
C ILE A 265 -1.24 -4.76 -14.06
N MET A 266 -1.35 -6.09 -13.83
CA MET A 266 -1.77 -6.64 -12.54
C MET A 266 -0.68 -6.54 -11.46
N ALA A 267 0.51 -6.00 -11.79
CA ALA A 267 1.46 -5.57 -10.78
C ALA A 267 0.78 -4.50 -9.93
N LYS A 268 0.44 -4.91 -8.69
CA LYS A 268 -0.03 -4.09 -7.58
C LYS A 268 0.34 -2.63 -7.76
N SER A 269 -0.70 -1.79 -7.79
CA SER A 269 -0.61 -0.33 -7.68
C SER A 269 0.61 0.11 -6.87
N ILE A 270 1.45 0.96 -7.48
CA ILE A 270 2.66 1.57 -6.90
C ILE A 270 2.21 2.64 -5.88
N SER A 271 1.55 2.17 -4.82
CA SER A 271 1.10 2.97 -3.68
C SER A 271 1.35 2.22 -2.38
N THR A 272 2.38 1.38 -2.29
CA THR A 272 2.61 0.60 -1.06
C THR A 272 4.09 0.26 -0.87
N ASN A 273 4.87 1.25 -0.41
CA ASN A 273 6.03 0.96 0.44
C ASN A 273 5.62 0.45 1.85
N GLY A 274 4.34 0.08 2.05
CA GLY A 274 3.88 -0.72 3.16
C GLY A 274 3.51 -2.10 2.63
N PHE A 275 4.41 -3.06 2.89
CA PHE A 275 4.22 -4.49 3.15
C PHE A 275 2.83 -5.11 2.86
N TYR A 276 2.85 -6.39 2.49
CA TYR A 276 1.73 -7.34 2.56
C TYR A 276 1.11 -7.43 3.98
N ALA A 277 0.57 -6.33 4.49
CA ALA A 277 -0.27 -6.31 5.67
C ALA A 277 -1.62 -6.88 5.21
N ARG A 278 -1.75 -8.20 5.32
CA ARG A 278 -3.07 -8.81 5.42
C ARG A 278 -3.81 -8.04 6.50
N HIS A 279 -5.04 -7.63 6.22
CA HIS A 279 -5.81 -6.82 7.15
C HIS A 279 -6.13 -7.55 8.46
N CYS A 280 -5.95 -8.87 8.51
CA CYS A 280 -5.92 -9.67 9.72
C CYS A 280 -5.08 -10.95 9.54
N ASN A 281 -4.97 -11.74 10.60
CA ASN A 281 -4.40 -13.08 10.62
C ASN A 281 -5.33 -14.07 9.91
N SER A 282 -4.74 -15.09 9.27
CA SER A 282 -5.48 -16.28 8.84
C SER A 282 -5.78 -17.14 10.06
N ILE A 283 -7.06 -17.46 10.30
CA ILE A 283 -7.50 -18.27 11.43
C ILE A 283 -8.28 -19.48 10.92
N ILE A 284 -8.14 -20.59 11.61
CA ILE A 284 -8.88 -21.82 11.37
C ILE A 284 -9.96 -21.95 12.44
N ILE A 285 -11.20 -22.13 12.01
CA ILE A 285 -12.34 -22.43 12.86
C ILE A 285 -12.70 -23.91 12.67
N ASN A 286 -12.51 -24.69 13.72
CA ASN A 286 -12.89 -26.10 13.74
C ASN A 286 -14.36 -26.23 14.15
N GLN A 287 -15.13 -27.01 13.41
CA GLN A 287 -16.49 -27.47 13.72
C GLN A 287 -16.49 -28.99 13.52
N ASP A 288 -17.40 -29.72 14.17
CA ASP A 288 -17.26 -31.17 14.42
C ASP A 288 -16.79 -32.04 13.23
N ASN A 289 -17.30 -31.78 12.01
CA ASN A 289 -16.89 -32.46 10.78
C ASN A 289 -16.48 -31.49 9.65
N MET A 290 -16.32 -30.20 9.97
CA MET A 290 -16.02 -29.15 8.99
C MET A 290 -15.03 -28.16 9.57
N LYS A 291 -13.96 -27.94 8.84
CA LYS A 291 -12.95 -26.93 9.17
C LYS A 291 -13.05 -25.79 8.19
N VAL A 292 -13.12 -24.55 8.68
CA VAL A 292 -13.15 -23.34 7.85
C VAL A 292 -11.92 -22.51 8.14
N GLN A 293 -11.02 -22.41 7.16
CA GLN A 293 -9.89 -21.50 7.23
C GLN A 293 -10.23 -20.17 6.57
N ILE A 294 -10.15 -19.10 7.36
CA ILE A 294 -10.36 -17.73 6.93
C ILE A 294 -9.06 -17.22 6.31
N LEU A 295 -9.13 -16.85 5.02
CA LEU A 295 -8.00 -16.36 4.23
C LEU A 295 -8.22 -14.87 3.91
N PRO A 296 -7.46 -13.96 4.54
CA PRO A 296 -7.55 -12.53 4.24
C PRO A 296 -7.01 -12.25 2.84
N ALA A 297 -7.74 -11.46 2.05
CA ALA A 297 -7.34 -11.01 0.72
C ALA A 297 -7.53 -9.50 0.57
N LEU A 298 -6.83 -8.92 -0.41
CA LEU A 298 -6.89 -7.50 -0.76
C LEU A 298 -6.77 -6.58 0.48
N GLN A 299 -7.61 -5.55 0.57
CA GLN A 299 -7.61 -4.59 1.68
C GLN A 299 -8.47 -5.05 2.86
N ASP A 300 -9.60 -5.72 2.61
CA ASP A 300 -10.55 -6.13 3.65
C ASP A 300 -11.38 -7.37 3.30
N ASN A 301 -11.13 -8.04 2.16
CA ASN A 301 -11.88 -9.20 1.73
C ASN A 301 -11.51 -10.47 2.52
N TYR A 302 -12.46 -11.39 2.61
CA TYR A 302 -12.28 -12.75 3.12
C TYR A 302 -12.57 -13.78 2.03
N MET A 303 -11.65 -14.73 1.90
CA MET A 303 -11.88 -15.99 1.20
C MET A 303 -11.96 -17.11 2.24
N TYR A 304 -12.68 -18.19 1.96
CA TYR A 304 -12.90 -19.26 2.94
C TYR A 304 -12.60 -20.62 2.38
N LEU A 305 -11.53 -21.27 2.86
CA LEU A 305 -11.24 -22.65 2.55
C LEU A 305 -12.04 -23.55 3.49
N ILE A 306 -13.06 -24.21 2.95
CA ILE A 306 -13.93 -25.16 3.64
C ILE A 306 -13.34 -26.54 3.41
N ILE A 307 -13.13 -27.30 4.48
CA ILE A 307 -12.55 -28.63 4.45
C ILE A 307 -13.54 -29.59 5.12
N ASP A 308 -13.94 -30.63 4.37
CA ASP A 308 -14.60 -31.80 4.95
C ASP A 308 -13.53 -32.69 5.57
N GLU A 309 -13.51 -32.78 6.89
CA GLU A 309 -12.47 -33.53 7.60
C GLU A 309 -12.56 -35.05 7.33
N ALA A 310 -13.75 -35.55 6.98
CA ALA A 310 -13.95 -36.98 6.74
C ALA A 310 -13.36 -37.46 5.41
N SER A 311 -13.46 -36.65 4.35
CA SER A 311 -12.97 -36.99 3.00
C SER A 311 -11.67 -36.28 2.61
N GLN A 312 -11.28 -35.24 3.34
CA GLN A 312 -10.23 -34.29 2.97
C GLN A 312 -10.51 -33.57 1.63
N GLU A 313 -11.76 -33.59 1.16
CA GLU A 313 -12.22 -32.75 0.07
C GLU A 313 -12.43 -31.31 0.56
N ALA A 314 -12.08 -30.34 -0.27
CA ALA A 314 -12.19 -28.93 0.07
C ALA A 314 -12.86 -28.11 -1.03
N ALA A 315 -13.51 -27.03 -0.60
CA ALA A 315 -14.02 -25.97 -1.46
C ALA A 315 -13.47 -24.62 -1.02
N ILE A 316 -13.31 -23.68 -1.95
CA ILE A 316 -12.90 -22.31 -1.67
C ILE A 316 -14.03 -21.35 -2.04
N VAL A 317 -14.38 -20.45 -1.11
CA VAL A 317 -15.34 -19.37 -1.34
C VAL A 317 -14.59 -18.12 -1.79
N ASP A 318 -15.06 -17.50 -2.88
CA ASP A 318 -14.61 -16.20 -3.42
C ASP A 318 -13.07 -16.05 -3.56
N PRO A 319 -12.40 -16.90 -4.37
CA PRO A 319 -10.94 -17.02 -4.41
C PRO A 319 -10.23 -15.92 -5.23
N VAL A 320 -10.34 -14.66 -4.82
CA VAL A 320 -9.69 -13.54 -5.55
C VAL A 320 -8.16 -13.59 -5.58
N ASP A 321 -7.52 -14.27 -4.62
CA ASP A 321 -6.07 -14.51 -4.58
C ASP A 321 -5.74 -16.01 -4.68
N PRO A 322 -5.59 -16.55 -5.91
CA PRO A 322 -5.34 -17.97 -6.15
C PRO A 322 -4.04 -18.51 -5.54
N ASP A 323 -3.03 -17.66 -5.32
CA ASP A 323 -1.75 -18.08 -4.73
C ASP A 323 -1.92 -18.34 -3.23
N SER A 324 -2.63 -17.46 -2.52
CA SER A 324 -2.97 -17.67 -1.11
C SER A 324 -3.84 -18.92 -0.91
N VAL A 325 -4.78 -19.18 -1.83
CA VAL A 325 -5.60 -20.40 -1.83
C VAL A 325 -4.73 -21.63 -2.05
N ALA A 326 -3.85 -21.63 -3.06
CA ALA A 326 -2.99 -22.77 -3.35
C ALA A 326 -2.08 -23.11 -2.16
N CYS A 327 -1.54 -22.09 -1.49
CA CYS A 327 -0.76 -22.25 -0.28
C CYS A 327 -1.57 -22.90 0.85
N ALA A 328 -2.79 -22.40 1.11
CA ALA A 328 -3.65 -22.97 2.15
C ALA A 328 -4.06 -24.42 1.87
N VAL A 329 -4.35 -24.76 0.61
CA VAL A 329 -4.64 -26.13 0.17
C VAL A 329 -3.45 -27.06 0.43
N GLN A 330 -2.24 -26.62 0.08
CA GLN A 330 -1.02 -27.39 0.33
C GLN A 330 -0.73 -27.55 1.84
N GLN A 331 -0.90 -26.49 2.62
CA GLN A 331 -0.67 -26.49 4.07
C GLN A 331 -1.60 -27.45 4.82
N ASN A 332 -2.87 -27.55 4.40
CA ASN A 332 -3.82 -28.48 5.02
C ASN A 332 -3.77 -29.88 4.40
N ASN A 333 -3.00 -30.08 3.32
CA ASN A 333 -2.92 -31.34 2.59
C ASN A 333 -4.30 -31.87 2.13
N VAL A 334 -5.13 -30.98 1.57
CA VAL A 334 -6.51 -31.27 1.15
C VAL A 334 -6.66 -31.30 -0.37
N CYS A 335 -7.70 -31.95 -0.86
CA CYS A 335 -8.05 -31.98 -2.28
C CYS A 335 -9.06 -30.88 -2.60
N LEU A 336 -8.60 -29.79 -3.22
CA LEU A 336 -9.51 -28.73 -3.67
C LEU A 336 -10.27 -29.19 -4.92
N THR A 337 -11.60 -29.24 -4.83
CA THR A 337 -12.47 -29.72 -5.92
C THR A 337 -13.47 -28.68 -6.40
N LYS A 338 -13.83 -27.70 -5.55
CA LYS A 338 -14.91 -26.75 -5.83
C LYS A 338 -14.52 -25.31 -5.52
N VAL A 339 -15.00 -24.41 -6.36
CA VAL A 339 -15.00 -22.96 -6.13
C VAL A 339 -16.44 -22.52 -5.96
N LEU A 340 -16.75 -21.80 -4.88
CA LEU A 340 -18.07 -21.25 -4.60
C LEU A 340 -17.98 -19.74 -4.73
N THR A 341 -18.51 -19.18 -5.82
CA THR A 341 -18.52 -17.74 -6.04
C THR A 341 -19.87 -17.17 -5.64
N THR A 342 -19.88 -16.25 -4.68
CA THR A 342 -21.11 -15.65 -4.15
C THR A 342 -21.73 -14.70 -5.16
N HIS A 343 -20.92 -13.89 -5.85
CA HIS A 343 -21.36 -12.98 -6.90
C HIS A 343 -20.23 -12.55 -7.84
N HIS A 344 -20.58 -11.81 -8.89
CA HIS A 344 -19.69 -11.53 -10.02
C HIS A 344 -18.69 -10.39 -9.82
N HIS A 345 -18.72 -9.65 -8.70
CA HIS A 345 -17.76 -8.57 -8.50
C HIS A 345 -16.33 -9.13 -8.48
N TRP A 346 -15.41 -8.33 -9.03
CA TRP A 346 -14.04 -8.77 -9.31
C TRP A 346 -13.29 -9.20 -8.04
N ASP A 347 -13.54 -8.54 -6.92
CA ASP A 347 -12.91 -8.82 -5.63
C ASP A 347 -13.37 -10.15 -5.00
N HIS A 348 -14.35 -10.84 -5.62
CA HIS A 348 -14.80 -12.18 -5.26
C HIS A 348 -14.52 -13.21 -6.37
N ALA A 349 -14.83 -12.88 -7.63
CA ALA A 349 -14.75 -13.79 -8.77
C ALA A 349 -13.43 -13.68 -9.56
N GLY A 350 -12.64 -12.62 -9.36
CA GLY A 350 -11.52 -12.25 -10.23
C GLY A 350 -10.34 -13.21 -10.24
N GLY A 351 -10.26 -14.14 -9.28
CA GLY A 351 -9.24 -15.18 -9.25
C GLY A 351 -9.68 -16.54 -9.81
N ASN A 352 -10.97 -16.72 -10.17
CA ASN A 352 -11.53 -18.01 -10.59
C ASN A 352 -10.75 -18.65 -11.75
N ALA A 353 -10.55 -17.90 -12.84
CA ALA A 353 -9.89 -18.41 -14.04
C ALA A 353 -8.42 -18.78 -13.78
N ASN A 354 -7.72 -18.00 -12.96
CA ASN A 354 -6.33 -18.28 -12.61
C ASN A 354 -6.20 -19.45 -11.64
N LEU A 355 -7.17 -19.64 -10.74
CA LEU A 355 -7.21 -20.82 -9.86
C LEU A 355 -7.46 -22.11 -10.66
N CYS A 356 -8.36 -22.08 -11.65
CA CYS A 356 -8.62 -23.22 -12.54
C CYS A 356 -7.40 -23.62 -13.40
N LYS A 357 -6.45 -22.71 -13.64
CA LYS A 357 -5.18 -23.05 -14.30
C LYS A 357 -4.20 -23.77 -13.36
N LYS A 358 -4.31 -23.53 -12.05
CA LYS A 358 -3.44 -24.13 -11.02
C LYS A 358 -3.93 -25.52 -10.59
N PHE A 359 -5.24 -25.68 -10.52
CA PHE A 359 -5.89 -26.92 -10.10
C PHE A 359 -6.77 -27.45 -11.23
N ASN A 360 -6.47 -28.66 -11.68
CA ASN A 360 -7.26 -29.32 -12.72
C ASN A 360 -8.61 -29.79 -12.17
N ASN A 361 -9.64 -29.78 -13.01
CA ASN A 361 -10.98 -30.31 -12.72
C ASN A 361 -11.75 -29.59 -11.59
N LEU A 362 -11.46 -28.31 -11.33
CA LEU A 362 -12.28 -27.52 -10.42
C LEU A 362 -13.67 -27.25 -11.01
N GLN A 363 -14.70 -27.47 -10.20
CA GLN A 363 -16.06 -27.04 -10.49
C GLN A 363 -16.30 -25.65 -9.89
N VAL A 364 -16.59 -24.67 -10.74
CA VAL A 364 -16.89 -23.29 -10.33
C VAL A 364 -18.41 -23.11 -10.28
N TYR A 365 -18.92 -22.92 -9.07
CA TYR A 365 -20.33 -22.70 -8.76
C TYR A 365 -20.63 -21.21 -8.62
N GLY A 366 -21.80 -20.78 -9.11
CA GLY A 366 -22.25 -19.39 -9.04
C GLY A 366 -23.64 -19.19 -9.62
N GLY A 367 -24.31 -18.09 -9.25
CA GLY A 367 -25.66 -17.77 -9.70
C GLY A 367 -25.75 -16.88 -10.95
N ASP A 368 -24.61 -16.42 -11.47
CA ASP A 368 -24.54 -15.33 -12.44
C ASP A 368 -23.64 -15.68 -13.63
N ASP A 369 -24.11 -15.46 -14.87
CA ASP A 369 -23.34 -15.74 -16.09
C ASP A 369 -22.10 -14.83 -16.24
N ARG A 370 -22.05 -13.73 -15.48
CA ARG A 370 -20.92 -12.80 -15.45
C ARG A 370 -19.72 -13.35 -14.66
N ILE A 371 -19.89 -14.44 -13.91
CA ILE A 371 -18.80 -15.07 -13.16
C ILE A 371 -17.82 -15.75 -14.12
N GLU A 372 -16.56 -15.33 -14.06
CA GLU A 372 -15.51 -15.90 -14.91
C GLU A 372 -15.23 -17.37 -14.52
N ALA A 373 -14.97 -18.20 -15.54
CA ALA A 373 -14.73 -19.64 -15.43
C ALA A 373 -15.88 -20.46 -14.80
N LEU A 374 -17.10 -19.92 -14.76
CA LEU A 374 -18.29 -20.64 -14.27
C LEU A 374 -18.51 -21.96 -15.03
N THR A 375 -18.62 -23.07 -14.30
CA THR A 375 -18.92 -24.39 -14.87
C THR A 375 -20.28 -24.91 -14.41
N CYS A 376 -20.73 -24.50 -13.22
CA CYS A 376 -21.91 -25.02 -12.55
C CYS A 376 -22.82 -23.86 -12.12
N LYS A 377 -23.72 -23.43 -13.01
CA LYS A 377 -24.69 -22.39 -12.67
C LYS A 377 -25.76 -22.94 -11.72
N VAL A 378 -25.96 -22.29 -10.58
CA VAL A 378 -26.93 -22.69 -9.54
C VAL A 378 -28.05 -21.67 -9.36
N LYS A 379 -29.16 -22.14 -8.80
CA LYS A 379 -30.36 -21.38 -8.47
C LYS A 379 -30.73 -21.56 -7.00
N HIS A 380 -31.76 -20.84 -6.56
CA HIS A 380 -32.31 -20.96 -5.21
C HIS A 380 -32.74 -22.41 -4.93
N ASN A 381 -32.32 -22.94 -3.78
CA ASN A 381 -32.51 -24.30 -3.30
C ASN A 381 -31.82 -25.42 -4.08
N ASP A 382 -30.96 -25.12 -5.05
CA ASP A 382 -30.08 -26.15 -5.62
C ASP A 382 -29.12 -26.67 -4.55
N THR A 383 -28.85 -27.98 -4.59
CA THR A 383 -27.98 -28.65 -3.62
C THR A 383 -26.86 -29.43 -4.29
N PHE A 384 -25.68 -29.44 -3.66
CA PHE A 384 -24.54 -30.27 -4.04
C PHE A 384 -23.70 -30.57 -2.79
N ASN A 385 -22.66 -31.40 -2.91
CA ASN A 385 -21.84 -31.81 -1.77
C ASN A 385 -20.37 -31.39 -1.90
N ILE A 386 -19.72 -31.17 -0.76
CA ILE A 386 -18.25 -31.13 -0.62
C ILE A 386 -17.89 -32.31 0.28
N GLY A 387 -17.41 -33.41 -0.30
CA GLY A 387 -17.28 -34.67 0.43
C GLY A 387 -18.62 -35.09 1.05
N LYS A 388 -18.67 -35.15 2.38
CA LYS A 388 -19.89 -35.44 3.16
C LYS A 388 -20.71 -34.20 3.53
N LEU A 389 -20.19 -33.00 3.35
CA LEU A 389 -20.90 -31.76 3.68
C LEU A 389 -21.94 -31.46 2.59
N GLN A 390 -23.18 -31.21 2.99
CA GLN A 390 -24.25 -30.79 2.09
C GLN A 390 -24.25 -29.27 1.96
N VAL A 391 -24.29 -28.77 0.74
CA VAL A 391 -24.42 -27.35 0.41
C VAL A 391 -25.78 -27.09 -0.21
N ARG A 392 -26.49 -26.09 0.31
CA ARG A 392 -27.74 -25.57 -0.24
C ARG A 392 -27.54 -24.12 -0.68
N CYS A 393 -27.88 -23.83 -1.93
CA CYS A 393 -27.74 -22.51 -2.53
C CYS A 393 -28.94 -21.64 -2.18
N LEU A 394 -28.71 -20.45 -1.63
CA LEU A 394 -29.74 -19.49 -1.26
C LEU A 394 -29.58 -18.24 -2.13
N ALA A 395 -30.45 -18.07 -3.12
CA ALA A 395 -30.46 -16.83 -3.89
C ALA A 395 -30.88 -15.63 -3.03
N THR A 396 -30.04 -14.61 -2.99
CA THR A 396 -30.21 -13.38 -2.19
C THR A 396 -29.98 -12.14 -3.06
N PRO A 397 -30.76 -11.98 -4.16
CA PRO A 397 -30.56 -10.86 -5.07
C PRO A 397 -30.77 -9.53 -4.35
N CYS A 398 -29.81 -8.62 -4.42
CA CYS A 398 -29.96 -7.20 -4.07
C CYS A 398 -28.65 -6.45 -4.33
N HIS A 399 -27.57 -6.88 -3.65
CA HIS A 399 -26.25 -6.32 -3.87
C HIS A 399 -25.83 -6.49 -5.32
N THR A 400 -25.98 -7.71 -5.83
CA THR A 400 -26.06 -8.01 -7.27
C THR A 400 -27.30 -8.85 -7.54
N SER A 401 -27.75 -8.89 -8.79
CA SER A 401 -28.96 -9.64 -9.17
C SER A 401 -28.77 -11.16 -9.14
N GLY A 402 -27.53 -11.64 -9.26
CA GLY A 402 -27.17 -13.07 -9.28
C GLY A 402 -26.52 -13.59 -8.00
N HIS A 403 -26.64 -12.85 -6.88
CA HIS A 403 -25.98 -13.19 -5.62
C HIS A 403 -26.54 -14.49 -5.00
N ILE A 404 -25.64 -15.39 -4.60
CA ILE A 404 -25.92 -16.67 -3.93
C ILE A 404 -25.17 -16.72 -2.60
N CYS A 405 -25.90 -16.99 -1.51
CA CYS A 405 -25.34 -17.46 -0.26
C CYS A 405 -25.27 -18.99 -0.23
N TYR A 406 -24.20 -19.56 0.31
CA TYR A 406 -24.02 -21.01 0.42
C TYR A 406 -24.23 -21.46 1.86
N TYR A 407 -25.32 -22.18 2.13
CA TYR A 407 -25.62 -22.75 3.45
C TYR A 407 -25.10 -24.19 3.50
N ILE A 408 -24.19 -24.47 4.43
CA ILE A 408 -23.49 -25.74 4.55
C ILE A 408 -23.85 -26.41 5.86
N THR A 409 -24.22 -27.68 5.77
CA THR A 409 -24.57 -28.54 6.92
C THR A 409 -23.79 -29.84 6.86
N GLY A 410 -23.27 -30.28 8.02
CA GLY A 410 -22.74 -31.63 8.22
C GLY A 410 -23.70 -32.51 9.01
N ASP A 411 -23.30 -33.76 9.28
CA ASP A 411 -24.07 -34.74 10.05
C ASP A 411 -24.32 -34.32 11.52
N GLN A 412 -23.56 -33.35 12.04
CA GLN A 412 -23.67 -32.80 13.41
C GLN A 412 -23.83 -31.27 13.38
N GLU A 413 -24.60 -30.74 14.34
CA GLU A 413 -25.47 -29.54 14.28
C GLU A 413 -24.80 -28.15 14.24
N SER A 414 -23.59 -27.99 13.71
CA SER A 414 -22.97 -26.66 13.53
C SER A 414 -23.01 -26.21 12.07
N PRO A 415 -24.12 -25.59 11.59
CA PRO A 415 -24.20 -25.12 10.21
C PRO A 415 -23.43 -23.81 9.99
N ALA A 416 -23.00 -23.59 8.75
CA ALA A 416 -22.37 -22.35 8.32
C ALA A 416 -23.10 -21.76 7.11
N VAL A 417 -23.08 -20.44 6.98
CA VAL A 417 -23.55 -19.74 5.78
C VAL A 417 -22.49 -18.75 5.29
N PHE A 418 -22.14 -18.88 4.02
CA PHE A 418 -21.24 -17.97 3.32
C PHE A 418 -22.09 -16.96 2.57
N THR A 419 -22.01 -15.70 3.00
CA THR A 419 -23.01 -14.67 2.67
C THR A 419 -22.52 -13.63 1.68
N GLY A 420 -21.24 -13.68 1.30
CA GLY A 420 -20.58 -12.67 0.47
C GLY A 420 -20.99 -11.28 0.94
N ASP A 421 -21.49 -10.49 -0.02
CA ASP A 421 -21.90 -9.11 0.22
C ASP A 421 -23.38 -8.88 0.50
N THR A 422 -24.14 -9.93 0.83
CA THR A 422 -25.54 -9.75 1.25
C THR A 422 -25.62 -9.33 2.71
N LEU A 423 -25.07 -10.16 3.60
CA LEU A 423 -25.06 -9.95 5.05
C LEU A 423 -23.62 -9.77 5.51
N PHE A 424 -23.34 -8.71 6.27
CA PHE A 424 -22.08 -8.54 6.99
C PHE A 424 -22.34 -8.56 8.48
N ALA A 425 -21.32 -8.85 9.29
CA ALA A 425 -21.45 -8.67 10.73
C ALA A 425 -21.78 -7.19 11.05
N GLY A 426 -22.94 -6.97 11.68
CA GLY A 426 -23.50 -5.65 11.99
C GLY A 426 -23.97 -4.82 10.78
N GLY A 427 -24.01 -5.37 9.56
CA GLY A 427 -24.35 -4.61 8.35
C GLY A 427 -24.93 -5.43 7.19
N CYS A 428 -25.12 -4.79 6.04
CA CYS A 428 -25.48 -5.44 4.79
C CYS A 428 -24.78 -4.76 3.59
N GLY A 429 -24.81 -5.41 2.43
CA GLY A 429 -24.31 -4.85 1.19
C GLY A 429 -25.03 -3.58 0.75
N ARG A 430 -24.36 -2.78 -0.08
CA ARG A 430 -25.02 -1.71 -0.85
C ARG A 430 -25.91 -2.33 -1.92
N PHE A 431 -27.01 -1.65 -2.26
CA PHE A 431 -28.02 -2.15 -3.20
C PHE A 431 -27.68 -1.69 -4.62
N PHE A 432 -26.61 -2.24 -5.22
CA PHE A 432 -26.18 -1.79 -6.55
C PHE A 432 -27.15 -2.21 -7.66
N GLU A 433 -27.69 -3.44 -7.58
CA GLU A 433 -28.55 -4.02 -8.62
C GLU A 433 -29.93 -4.44 -8.09
N GLY A 434 -30.39 -3.85 -6.98
CA GLY A 434 -31.61 -4.29 -6.34
C GLY A 434 -32.29 -3.27 -5.44
N THR A 435 -33.34 -3.73 -4.75
CA THR A 435 -34.25 -2.89 -3.97
C THR A 435 -34.22 -3.23 -2.48
N ALA A 436 -34.78 -2.34 -1.66
CA ALA A 436 -34.94 -2.59 -0.23
C ALA A 436 -35.85 -3.78 0.07
N GLU A 437 -36.88 -4.02 -0.75
CA GLU A 437 -37.75 -5.21 -0.64
C GLU A 437 -36.95 -6.49 -0.88
N GLN A 438 -36.07 -6.48 -1.87
CA GLN A 438 -35.20 -7.62 -2.15
C GLN A 438 -34.19 -7.87 -1.01
N MET A 439 -33.57 -6.82 -0.45
CA MET A 439 -32.70 -6.98 0.72
C MET A 439 -33.48 -7.45 1.95
N TYR A 440 -34.69 -6.94 2.19
CA TYR A 440 -35.57 -7.40 3.27
C TYR A 440 -35.84 -8.89 3.15
N LYS A 441 -36.23 -9.35 1.96
CA LYS A 441 -36.44 -10.77 1.69
C LYS A 441 -35.17 -11.61 1.90
N ALA A 442 -34.03 -11.14 1.41
CA ALA A 442 -32.75 -11.83 1.58
C ALA A 442 -32.34 -11.97 3.06
N LEU A 443 -32.41 -10.88 3.82
CA LEU A 443 -31.96 -10.84 5.21
C LEU A 443 -32.96 -11.46 6.18
N ILE A 444 -34.25 -11.12 6.07
CA ILE A 444 -35.25 -11.48 7.06
C ILE A 444 -35.91 -12.83 6.73
N GLU A 445 -36.37 -13.01 5.50
CA GLU A 445 -37.12 -14.21 5.11
C GLU A 445 -36.22 -15.41 4.77
N ILE A 446 -35.03 -15.18 4.20
CA ILE A 446 -34.13 -16.24 3.75
C ILE A 446 -33.02 -16.53 4.77
N LEU A 447 -32.18 -15.55 5.08
CA LEU A 447 -31.05 -15.75 6.00
C LEU A 447 -31.52 -15.76 7.47
N GLY A 448 -32.46 -14.89 7.84
CA GLY A 448 -33.02 -14.78 9.18
C GLY A 448 -33.84 -16.01 9.60
N SER A 449 -34.31 -16.82 8.66
CA SER A 449 -35.02 -18.08 8.93
C SER A 449 -34.08 -19.26 9.19
N LEU A 450 -32.76 -19.11 8.99
CA LEU A 450 -31.79 -20.15 9.32
C LEU A 450 -31.69 -20.34 10.85
N PRO A 451 -31.20 -21.51 11.33
CA PRO A 451 -31.00 -21.74 12.75
C PRO A 451 -30.11 -20.67 13.39
N ASN A 452 -30.41 -20.31 14.63
CA ASN A 452 -29.79 -19.19 15.34
C ASN A 452 -28.28 -19.36 15.53
N GLU A 453 -27.85 -20.60 15.74
CA GLU A 453 -26.45 -21.04 15.90
C GLU A 453 -25.64 -21.01 14.61
N THR A 454 -26.28 -20.83 13.45
CA THR A 454 -25.60 -20.83 12.14
C THR A 454 -24.51 -19.78 12.10
N LYS A 455 -23.28 -20.22 11.81
CA LYS A 455 -22.10 -19.36 11.66
C LYS A 455 -22.17 -18.54 10.38
N VAL A 456 -21.96 -17.24 10.47
CA VAL A 456 -22.02 -16.31 9.33
C VAL A 456 -20.61 -15.93 8.91
N TYR A 457 -20.25 -16.25 7.66
CA TYR A 457 -18.99 -15.91 7.02
C TYR A 457 -19.29 -14.93 5.86
N CYS A 458 -18.89 -13.68 6.00
CA CYS A 458 -19.24 -12.59 5.07
C CYS A 458 -18.03 -12.06 4.28
N GLY A 459 -18.28 -11.39 3.16
CA GLY A 459 -17.23 -11.02 2.20
C GLY A 459 -16.11 -10.13 2.73
N HIS A 460 -16.37 -9.28 3.73
CA HIS A 460 -15.45 -8.22 4.14
C HIS A 460 -15.35 -7.99 5.65
N GLU A 461 -14.23 -7.44 6.10
CA GLU A 461 -13.95 -6.97 7.46
C GLU A 461 -14.51 -5.55 7.71
N TYR A 462 -15.83 -5.40 7.65
CA TYR A 462 -16.54 -4.12 7.87
C TYR A 462 -17.15 -3.95 9.27
N THR A 463 -16.99 -4.96 10.14
CA THR A 463 -17.73 -5.10 11.40
C THR A 463 -17.60 -3.88 12.31
N GLY A 464 -16.40 -3.31 12.46
CA GLY A 464 -16.18 -2.13 13.30
C GLY A 464 -16.98 -0.91 12.84
N ASN A 465 -16.94 -0.59 11.55
CA ASN A 465 -17.68 0.54 10.97
C ASN A 465 -19.19 0.27 10.93
N ASN A 466 -19.58 -0.98 10.69
CA ASN A 466 -20.96 -1.42 10.72
C ASN A 466 -21.58 -1.22 12.11
N LEU A 467 -20.89 -1.65 13.17
CA LEU A 467 -21.38 -1.49 14.54
C LEU A 467 -21.37 -0.04 15.02
N LYS A 468 -20.45 0.81 14.54
CA LYS A 468 -20.53 2.26 14.79
C LYS A 468 -21.84 2.86 14.24
N PHE A 469 -22.24 2.45 13.03
CA PHE A 469 -23.53 2.84 12.48
C PHE A 469 -24.69 2.21 13.27
N GLY A 470 -24.60 0.93 13.64
CA GLY A 470 -25.59 0.29 14.51
C GLY A 470 -25.80 1.03 15.83
N LYS A 471 -24.72 1.53 16.46
CA LYS A 471 -24.77 2.34 17.67
C LYS A 471 -25.38 3.73 17.44
N HIS A 472 -25.23 4.31 16.26
CA HIS A 472 -25.91 5.55 15.88
C HIS A 472 -27.43 5.33 15.76
N VAL A 473 -27.86 4.20 15.19
CA VAL A 473 -29.28 3.84 15.02
C VAL A 473 -29.92 3.41 16.35
N GLU A 474 -29.24 2.63 17.18
CA GLU A 474 -29.75 2.17 18.48
C GLU A 474 -28.72 2.45 19.60
N PRO A 475 -28.63 3.70 20.12
CA PRO A 475 -27.62 4.10 21.10
C PRO A 475 -27.66 3.30 22.42
N GLU A 476 -28.86 2.87 22.81
CA GLU A 476 -29.12 2.15 24.06
C GLU A 476 -29.04 0.61 23.90
N ASN A 477 -28.72 0.10 22.71
CA ASN A 477 -28.61 -1.35 22.47
C ASN A 477 -27.30 -1.90 23.06
N GLU A 478 -27.43 -2.58 24.20
CA GLU A 478 -26.32 -3.16 24.93
C GLU A 478 -25.53 -4.20 24.14
N ALA A 479 -26.20 -5.01 23.31
CA ALA A 479 -25.54 -6.04 22.50
C ALA A 479 -24.57 -5.42 21.50
N ILE A 480 -24.94 -4.28 20.88
CA ILE A 480 -24.06 -3.53 19.98
C ILE A 480 -22.84 -3.01 20.76
N ARG A 481 -23.05 -2.43 21.95
CA ARG A 481 -21.96 -1.90 22.77
C ARG A 481 -20.95 -2.99 23.15
N GLN A 482 -21.42 -4.15 23.56
CA GLN A 482 -20.57 -5.30 23.90
C GLN A 482 -19.83 -5.83 22.67
N LYS A 483 -20.51 -5.92 21.52
CA LYS A 483 -19.88 -6.39 20.28
C LYS A 483 -18.81 -5.42 19.78
N ILE A 484 -19.00 -4.09 19.92
CA ILE A 484 -17.96 -3.09 19.61
C ILE A 484 -16.69 -3.33 20.42
N GLU A 485 -16.83 -3.57 21.72
CA GLU A 485 -15.67 -3.83 22.59
C GLU A 485 -14.98 -5.15 22.23
N TRP A 486 -15.75 -6.19 21.93
CA TRP A 486 -15.20 -7.45 21.42
C TRP A 486 -14.43 -7.25 20.11
N VAL A 487 -14.99 -6.47 19.16
CA VAL A 487 -14.31 -6.14 17.90
C VAL A 487 -13.02 -5.38 18.17
N ARG A 488 -13.01 -4.38 19.06
CA ARG A 488 -11.79 -3.64 19.43
C ARG A 488 -10.69 -4.60 19.87
N ILE A 489 -11.00 -5.55 20.76
CA ILE A 489 -10.06 -6.55 21.27
C ILE A 489 -9.57 -7.49 20.16
N GLN A 490 -10.44 -7.95 19.25
CA GLN A 490 -10.01 -8.78 18.11
C GLN A 490 -9.08 -8.02 17.18
N ARG A 491 -9.43 -6.77 16.83
CA ARG A 491 -8.65 -5.95 15.91
C ARG A 491 -7.30 -5.54 16.49
N GLU A 492 -7.19 -5.31 17.80
CA GLU A 492 -5.90 -5.08 18.47
C GLU A 492 -4.95 -6.28 18.37
N LYS A 493 -5.51 -7.50 18.25
CA LYS A 493 -4.76 -8.74 18.02
C LYS A 493 -4.61 -9.09 16.54
N ASN A 494 -5.02 -8.20 15.64
CA ASN A 494 -5.12 -8.45 14.20
C ASN A 494 -5.94 -9.71 13.85
N ASN A 495 -6.94 -10.07 14.65
CA ASN A 495 -7.83 -11.20 14.34
C ASN A 495 -9.03 -10.75 13.47
N PRO A 496 -9.56 -11.65 12.63
CA PRO A 496 -10.84 -11.46 11.96
C PRO A 496 -11.98 -11.35 12.97
N THR A 497 -13.03 -10.62 12.60
CA THR A 497 -14.28 -10.53 13.38
C THR A 497 -15.36 -11.51 12.90
N VAL A 498 -15.00 -12.39 11.96
CA VAL A 498 -15.82 -13.50 11.46
C VAL A 498 -15.33 -14.84 12.04
N PRO A 499 -16.20 -15.85 12.16
CA PRO A 499 -17.64 -15.78 11.93
C PRO A 499 -18.40 -15.10 13.07
N SER A 500 -19.54 -14.48 12.76
CA SER A 500 -20.62 -14.21 13.73
C SER A 500 -21.65 -15.35 13.71
N THR A 501 -22.83 -15.18 14.32
CA THR A 501 -23.97 -16.09 14.14
C THR A 501 -25.25 -15.37 13.73
N ILE A 502 -26.21 -16.08 13.14
CA ILE A 502 -27.53 -15.53 12.82
C ILE A 502 -28.20 -14.92 14.07
N GLN A 503 -28.02 -15.55 15.23
CA GLN A 503 -28.49 -14.99 16.51
C GLN A 503 -27.83 -13.66 16.86
N GLU A 504 -26.50 -13.57 16.75
CA GLU A 504 -25.78 -12.32 17.02
C GLU A 504 -26.24 -11.19 16.08
N GLU A 505 -26.45 -11.49 14.80
CA GLU A 505 -26.93 -10.50 13.83
C GLU A 505 -28.34 -10.01 14.15
N LYS A 506 -29.26 -10.88 14.60
CA LYS A 506 -30.60 -10.47 15.05
C LYS A 506 -30.57 -9.51 16.26
N PHE A 507 -29.50 -9.53 17.06
CA PHE A 507 -29.34 -8.62 18.19
C PHE A 507 -28.54 -7.34 17.88
N THR A 508 -27.64 -7.38 16.89
CA THR A 508 -26.64 -6.32 16.69
C THR A 508 -26.72 -5.60 15.34
N ASN A 509 -27.39 -6.17 14.35
CA ASN A 509 -27.39 -5.66 12.99
C ASN A 509 -28.68 -4.86 12.70
N PRO A 510 -28.61 -3.54 12.47
CA PRO A 510 -29.81 -2.72 12.28
C PRO A 510 -30.63 -3.17 11.05
N PHE A 511 -30.01 -3.77 10.03
CA PHE A 511 -30.71 -4.26 8.84
C PHE A 511 -31.46 -5.58 9.10
N MET A 512 -31.01 -6.41 10.05
CA MET A 512 -31.75 -7.60 10.51
C MET A 512 -32.86 -7.24 11.50
N ARG A 513 -32.88 -6.00 11.98
CA ARG A 513 -33.74 -5.48 13.04
C ARG A 513 -34.75 -4.43 12.55
N VAL A 514 -34.97 -4.34 11.24
CA VAL A 514 -35.91 -3.35 10.63
C VAL A 514 -37.37 -3.50 11.06
N HIS A 515 -37.73 -4.59 11.74
CA HIS A 515 -39.05 -4.84 12.32
C HIS A 515 -39.13 -4.45 13.81
N GLU A 516 -38.01 -4.07 14.42
CA GLU A 516 -37.94 -3.65 15.82
C GLU A 516 -38.40 -2.21 15.96
N GLN A 517 -39.16 -1.93 17.02
CA GLN A 517 -39.72 -0.60 17.24
C GLN A 517 -38.62 0.46 17.40
N SER A 518 -37.52 0.13 18.09
CA SER A 518 -36.37 1.02 18.28
C SER A 518 -35.77 1.50 16.96
N VAL A 519 -35.65 0.61 15.97
CA VAL A 519 -35.09 0.92 14.65
C VAL A 519 -36.10 1.70 13.81
N MET A 520 -37.39 1.32 13.87
CA MET A 520 -38.46 2.05 13.19
C MET A 520 -38.57 3.50 13.71
N ASP A 521 -38.47 3.70 15.03
CA ASP A 521 -38.49 5.02 15.68
C ASP A 521 -37.33 5.91 15.20
N HIS A 522 -36.10 5.38 15.11
CA HIS A 522 -34.95 6.11 14.58
C HIS A 522 -35.16 6.60 13.14
N THR A 523 -35.78 5.76 12.31
CA THR A 523 -36.03 6.09 10.89
C THR A 523 -37.33 6.87 10.65
N GLU A 524 -38.15 7.06 11.69
CA GLU A 524 -39.50 7.61 11.60
C GLU A 524 -40.40 6.88 10.58
N GLN A 525 -40.17 5.57 10.37
CA GLN A 525 -40.95 4.73 9.47
C GLN A 525 -41.82 3.75 10.25
N LYS A 526 -42.88 3.23 9.62
CA LYS A 526 -43.79 2.22 10.19
C LYS A 526 -43.81 0.90 9.43
N ASP A 527 -43.08 0.83 8.32
CA ASP A 527 -43.00 -0.31 7.44
C ASP A 527 -41.55 -0.79 7.35
N PRO A 528 -41.26 -2.08 7.59
CA PRO A 528 -39.89 -2.60 7.61
C PRO A 528 -39.13 -2.42 6.28
N ILE A 529 -39.81 -2.41 5.13
CA ILE A 529 -39.19 -2.21 3.82
C ILE A 529 -38.79 -0.74 3.65
N GLN A 530 -39.65 0.19 4.09
CA GLN A 530 -39.30 1.62 4.13
C GLN A 530 -38.17 1.90 5.12
N THR A 531 -38.18 1.28 6.30
CA THR A 531 -37.09 1.33 7.29
C THR A 531 -35.78 0.83 6.67
N MET A 532 -35.79 -0.31 5.98
CA MET A 532 -34.62 -0.85 5.25
C MET A 532 -34.07 0.15 4.22
N ALA A 533 -34.95 0.75 3.41
CA ALA A 533 -34.58 1.74 2.40
C ALA A 533 -33.98 3.02 3.01
N PHE A 534 -34.53 3.46 4.15
CA PHE A 534 -34.01 4.63 4.86
C PHE A 534 -32.64 4.35 5.47
N LEU A 535 -32.50 3.27 6.27
CA LEU A 535 -31.23 2.89 6.89
C LEU A 535 -30.12 2.72 5.87
N ARG A 536 -30.41 2.11 4.71
CA ARG A 536 -29.41 1.90 3.68
C ARG A 536 -28.85 3.22 3.16
N ARG A 537 -29.75 4.17 2.84
CA ARG A 537 -29.38 5.52 2.39
C ARG A 537 -28.64 6.30 3.47
N GLU A 538 -29.06 6.16 4.73
CA GLU A 538 -28.39 6.81 5.86
C GLU A 538 -26.96 6.27 6.02
N LYS A 539 -26.78 4.94 6.03
CA LYS A 539 -25.45 4.30 6.13
C LYS A 539 -24.53 4.65 4.96
N ASP A 540 -25.07 4.81 3.75
CA ASP A 540 -24.28 5.19 2.58
C ASP A 540 -23.68 6.60 2.68
N ASN A 541 -24.29 7.48 3.47
CA ASN A 541 -23.83 8.85 3.73
C ASN A 541 -23.19 9.03 5.11
N PHE A 542 -23.15 7.98 5.93
CA PHE A 542 -22.65 8.03 7.29
C PHE A 542 -21.12 8.14 7.33
N LYS A 543 -20.61 9.11 8.10
CA LYS A 543 -19.18 9.28 8.39
C LYS A 543 -18.93 8.85 9.83
N ALA A 544 -18.19 7.76 9.98
CA ALA A 544 -17.94 7.05 11.23
C ALA A 544 -16.71 7.52 12.01
#